data_AF-K7LSE5-F1
#
_entry.id   AF-K7LSE5-F1
#
_cell.length_a   1.000
_cell.length_b   1.000
_cell.length_c   1.000
_cell.angle_alpha   90.00
_cell.angle_beta   90.00
_cell.angle_gamma   90.00
#
_symmetry.space_group_name_H-M   'P 1'
#
loop_
_entity.id
_entity.type
_entity.pdbx_description
1 polymer ?
#
loop_
_entity_poly.entity_id
_entity_poly.type
_entity_poly.pdbx_seq_one_letter_code
_entity_poly.pdbx_strand_id
1 'polypeptide(L)'
;MALKTLSTFLSPLSLPNTKFPQFLTTKPSLILCEFPRSQKSRLLAADSEGTGAAAPSPGEKFLERQQSFEDAKIILKENKKKRKKKDNAIKASRAVASCYGCGAPLHTSDADAPGYVDPETYELKKKHHQLRTVLCRRCRLLSHGKMITAVGGHGGYPGGKLFVTAEELREKLSHLRHEKALIVKLVDIVDFNGSFLSRVRDLAGSNPIILVVTKVDLLPRDTDLHCVGDWVVEATMRKKLNVLSVHLTSSKSLVGITGVISEIQKEKKGRDVYILGSANVGKSAFINALLKTMAINDPVAASAQRYKPIQSAVPGTTLGPIQINAFLGGGKLYDTPGVHLYHRQTAVVHSEDLPILAPQSRLRGLSFPSSILSSVEEGASTIVNGLNAFSIFWGGLVRIDVLKS
;
A
#
# COMPACT_ATOMS: atom_id res chain seq x y z
N MET A 1 7.75 25.41 -71.47
CA MET A 1 9.16 25.70 -71.11
C MET A 1 9.46 24.87 -69.86
N ALA A 2 9.95 23.62 -69.89
CA ALA A 2 11.21 23.08 -70.45
C ALA A 2 12.44 23.91 -70.01
N LEU A 3 13.54 23.38 -69.45
CA LEU A 3 13.95 22.04 -68.98
C LEU A 3 15.35 22.20 -68.34
N LYS A 4 15.79 21.21 -67.54
CA LYS A 4 17.17 20.66 -67.33
C LYS A 4 17.45 20.46 -65.82
N THR A 5 17.32 19.28 -65.21
CA THR A 5 18.06 17.99 -65.33
C THR A 5 19.57 18.08 -65.14
N LEU A 6 20.07 17.42 -64.09
CA LEU A 6 21.21 16.50 -64.16
C LEU A 6 21.08 15.45 -63.05
N SER A 7 20.91 14.20 -63.48
CA SER A 7 21.01 12.97 -62.72
C SER A 7 22.45 12.48 -62.68
N THR A 8 22.87 11.86 -61.58
CA THR A 8 23.82 10.74 -61.63
C THR A 8 23.61 9.81 -60.44
N PHE A 9 23.54 8.53 -60.77
CA PHE A 9 23.34 7.35 -59.94
C PHE A 9 24.46 7.17 -58.91
N LEU A 10 24.15 6.52 -57.77
CA LEU A 10 24.95 5.45 -57.16
C LEU A 10 24.15 4.76 -56.02
N SER A 11 24.33 3.44 -55.98
CA SER A 11 23.60 2.35 -55.33
C SER A 11 23.42 2.42 -53.80
N PRO A 12 22.50 1.61 -53.21
CA PRO A 12 22.27 1.59 -51.77
C PRO A 12 23.44 0.91 -51.05
N LEU A 13 24.09 1.66 -50.15
CA LEU A 13 25.10 1.15 -49.24
C LEU A 13 24.43 0.26 -48.18
N SER A 14 24.57 -1.04 -48.38
CA SER A 14 24.47 -2.08 -47.36
C SER A 14 25.66 -2.00 -46.41
N LEU A 15 25.40 -1.91 -45.10
CA LEU A 15 26.33 -2.16 -43.99
C LEU A 15 25.54 -2.12 -42.66
N PRO A 16 25.99 -2.80 -41.59
CA PRO A 16 26.07 -4.23 -41.40
C PRO A 16 25.02 -4.73 -40.38
N ASN A 17 24.70 -6.01 -40.51
CA ASN A 17 23.83 -6.77 -39.62
C ASN A 17 24.40 -6.83 -38.19
N THR A 18 24.05 -5.87 -37.33
CA THR A 18 24.28 -5.98 -35.88
C THR A 18 23.08 -6.69 -35.26
N LYS A 19 23.29 -7.98 -35.01
CA LYS A 19 22.41 -8.85 -34.23
C LYS A 19 22.09 -8.17 -32.89
N PHE A 20 20.90 -7.61 -32.76
CA PHE A 20 20.31 -7.40 -31.45
C PHE A 20 20.13 -8.78 -30.81
N PRO A 21 20.49 -8.98 -29.53
CA PRO A 21 20.13 -10.21 -28.85
C PRO A 21 18.60 -10.22 -28.76
N GLN A 22 17.98 -11.09 -29.56
CA GLN A 22 16.63 -11.56 -29.30
C GLN A 22 16.65 -12.14 -27.89
N PHE A 23 16.11 -11.40 -26.91
CA PHE A 23 15.69 -12.01 -25.67
C PHE A 23 14.65 -13.07 -26.06
N LEU A 24 15.11 -14.32 -26.05
CA LEU A 24 14.27 -15.50 -26.09
C LEU A 24 13.21 -15.31 -25.02
N THR A 25 12.02 -14.92 -25.43
CA THR A 25 10.82 -15.11 -24.63
C THR A 25 10.59 -16.61 -24.63
N THR A 26 11.20 -17.27 -23.65
CA THR A 26 10.89 -18.65 -23.32
C THR A 26 9.40 -18.70 -23.03
N LYS A 27 8.66 -19.32 -23.95
CA LYS A 27 7.27 -19.73 -23.69
C LYS A 27 7.27 -20.49 -22.36
N PRO A 28 6.32 -20.21 -21.45
CA PRO A 28 6.28 -20.93 -20.18
C PRO A 28 6.11 -22.42 -20.48
N SER A 29 7.11 -23.21 -20.11
CA SER A 29 7.05 -24.66 -20.16
C SER A 29 6.07 -25.14 -19.11
N LEU A 30 4.95 -25.72 -19.56
CA LEU A 30 4.01 -26.43 -18.72
C LEU A 30 4.70 -27.69 -18.20
N ILE A 31 4.94 -27.76 -16.90
CA ILE A 31 5.46 -28.95 -16.23
C ILE A 31 4.26 -29.72 -15.68
N LEU A 32 4.02 -30.91 -16.24
CA LEU A 32 2.98 -31.85 -15.83
C LEU A 32 3.61 -32.88 -14.89
N CYS A 33 3.17 -32.94 -13.63
CA CYS A 33 3.58 -33.98 -12.69
C CYS A 33 2.35 -34.49 -11.91
N GLU A 34 2.08 -35.79 -11.99
CA GLU A 34 1.09 -36.49 -11.16
C GLU A 34 1.76 -37.08 -9.92
N PHE A 35 1.15 -36.95 -8.74
CA PHE A 35 1.51 -37.71 -7.54
C PHE A 35 0.28 -38.11 -6.71
N PRO A 36 0.36 -39.21 -5.92
CA PRO A 36 -0.80 -39.87 -5.31
C PRO A 36 -1.23 -39.27 -3.96
N ARG A 37 -2.50 -39.53 -3.62
CA ARG A 37 -3.23 -39.06 -2.43
C ARG A 37 -2.66 -39.59 -1.10
N SER A 38 -2.66 -38.72 -0.08
CA SER A 38 -2.37 -39.04 1.33
C SER A 38 -3.65 -39.28 2.15
N GLN A 39 -3.60 -40.27 3.04
CA GLN A 39 -4.68 -40.73 3.93
C GLN A 39 -4.70 -39.98 5.28
N LYS A 40 -5.90 -39.91 5.89
CA LYS A 40 -6.21 -39.33 7.21
C LYS A 40 -5.78 -40.25 8.38
N SER A 41 -5.38 -39.65 9.51
CA SER A 41 -5.53 -40.20 10.88
C SER A 41 -5.63 -39.01 11.88
N ARG A 42 -6.75 -38.82 12.59
CA ARG A 42 -7.27 -39.37 13.87
C ARG A 42 -6.75 -38.63 15.14
N LEU A 43 -7.74 -38.16 15.91
CA LEU A 43 -7.73 -37.43 17.18
C LEU A 43 -7.26 -38.29 18.36
N LEU A 44 -6.69 -37.66 19.40
CA LEU A 44 -6.84 -38.04 20.80
C LEU A 44 -6.87 -36.81 21.72
N ALA A 45 -7.76 -36.86 22.71
CA ALA A 45 -8.01 -35.88 23.76
C ALA A 45 -7.14 -36.14 25.00
N ALA A 46 -6.94 -35.12 25.84
CA ALA A 46 -6.42 -35.27 27.20
C ALA A 46 -7.07 -34.25 28.15
N ASP A 47 -7.30 -34.71 29.38
CA ASP A 47 -8.26 -34.25 30.37
C ASP A 47 -7.93 -32.95 31.12
N SER A 48 -8.99 -32.35 31.65
CA SER A 48 -9.02 -31.17 32.51
C SER A 48 -9.16 -31.55 33.99
N GLU A 49 -8.24 -31.11 34.85
CA GLU A 49 -8.47 -31.01 36.29
C GLU A 49 -8.53 -29.52 36.68
N GLY A 50 -9.72 -29.05 37.03
CA GLY A 50 -9.97 -27.68 37.48
C GLY A 50 -10.36 -27.66 38.95
N THR A 51 -9.49 -27.12 39.80
CA THR A 51 -9.84 -26.65 41.15
C THR A 51 -10.37 -25.22 41.04
N GLY A 52 -11.70 -25.08 41.02
CA GLY A 52 -12.36 -23.78 40.95
C GLY A 52 -12.24 -23.01 42.27
N ALA A 53 -11.67 -21.81 42.23
CA ALA A 53 -11.72 -20.88 43.36
C ALA A 53 -13.18 -20.45 43.61
N ALA A 54 -13.61 -20.46 44.88
CA ALA A 54 -14.94 -20.02 45.28
C ALA A 54 -15.21 -18.58 44.80
N ALA A 55 -16.41 -18.35 44.26
CA ALA A 55 -16.80 -17.03 43.77
C ALA A 55 -16.81 -16.01 44.93
N PRO A 56 -16.19 -14.83 44.78
CA PRO A 56 -16.11 -13.87 45.85
C PRO A 56 -17.50 -13.38 46.24
N SER A 57 -17.69 -13.21 47.55
CA SER A 57 -18.93 -12.73 48.14
C SER A 57 -19.26 -11.32 47.62
N PRO A 58 -20.55 -10.92 47.62
CA PRO A 58 -20.93 -9.58 47.18
C PRO A 58 -20.22 -8.43 47.94
N GLY A 59 -19.84 -8.66 49.20
CA GLY A 59 -19.06 -7.71 50.00
C GLY A 59 -17.60 -7.58 49.54
N GLU A 60 -16.95 -8.69 49.17
CA GLU A 60 -15.58 -8.69 48.63
C GLU A 60 -15.54 -8.00 47.27
N LYS A 61 -16.52 -8.25 46.40
CA LYS A 61 -16.66 -7.54 45.11
C LYS A 61 -16.86 -6.04 45.25
N PHE A 62 -17.45 -5.58 46.37
CA PHE A 62 -17.64 -4.16 46.64
C PHE A 62 -16.34 -3.49 47.11
N LEU A 63 -15.60 -4.13 48.01
CA LEU A 63 -14.31 -3.64 48.51
C LEU A 63 -13.24 -3.63 47.43
N GLU A 64 -13.18 -4.68 46.60
CA GLU A 64 -12.27 -4.80 45.45
C GLU A 64 -12.57 -3.72 44.40
N ARG A 65 -13.85 -3.36 44.20
CA ARG A 65 -14.24 -2.22 43.36
C ARG A 65 -13.73 -0.90 43.94
N GLN A 66 -13.88 -0.65 45.25
CA GLN A 66 -13.37 0.59 45.85
C GLN A 66 -11.85 0.71 45.76
N GLN A 67 -11.11 -0.38 46.01
CA GLN A 67 -9.66 -0.41 45.86
C GLN A 67 -9.26 -0.18 44.40
N SER A 68 -9.94 -0.81 43.44
CA SER A 68 -9.70 -0.59 42.01
C SER A 68 -9.96 0.86 41.56
N PHE A 69 -10.93 1.55 42.17
CA PHE A 69 -11.21 2.96 41.87
C PHE A 69 -10.13 3.89 42.43
N GLU A 70 -9.63 3.63 43.65
CA GLU A 70 -8.57 4.44 44.25
C GLU A 70 -7.22 4.18 43.56
N ASP A 71 -6.93 2.94 43.18
CA ASP A 71 -5.78 2.55 42.35
C ASP A 71 -5.86 3.18 40.95
N ALA A 72 -7.03 3.18 40.32
CA ALA A 72 -7.25 3.86 39.04
C ALA A 72 -7.01 5.38 39.16
N LYS A 73 -7.34 5.99 40.29
CA LYS A 73 -7.14 7.42 40.56
C LYS A 73 -5.67 7.77 40.80
N ILE A 74 -4.91 6.87 41.44
CA ILE A 74 -3.45 6.98 41.59
C ILE A 74 -2.77 6.84 40.22
N ILE A 75 -3.16 5.84 39.43
CA ILE A 75 -2.68 5.64 38.05
C ILE A 75 -3.01 6.86 37.16
N LEU A 76 -4.20 7.46 37.31
CA LEU A 76 -4.59 8.68 36.58
C LEU A 76 -3.75 9.91 37.00
N LYS A 77 -3.37 10.03 38.28
CA LYS A 77 -2.49 11.10 38.77
C LYS A 77 -1.06 10.92 38.27
N GLU A 78 -0.52 9.69 38.30
CA GLU A 78 0.79 9.39 37.73
C GLU A 78 0.82 9.62 36.21
N ASN A 79 -0.25 9.23 35.50
CA ASN A 79 -0.37 9.46 34.07
C ASN A 79 -0.49 10.95 33.72
N LYS A 80 -1.15 11.77 34.54
CA LYS A 80 -1.14 13.24 34.38
C LYS A 80 0.25 13.85 34.60
N LYS A 81 1.01 13.35 35.57
CA LYS A 81 2.40 13.80 35.84
C LYS A 81 3.37 13.36 34.73
N LYS A 82 3.21 12.13 34.21
CA LYS A 82 3.90 11.62 33.01
C LYS A 82 3.53 12.39 31.75
N ARG A 83 2.25 12.78 31.56
CA ARG A 83 1.80 13.65 30.45
C ARG A 83 2.44 15.03 30.51
N LYS A 84 2.45 15.70 31.66
CA LYS A 84 3.16 16.99 31.84
C LYS A 84 4.67 16.89 31.56
N LYS A 85 5.31 15.78 31.97
CA LYS A 85 6.74 15.51 31.69
C LYS A 85 6.98 15.18 30.21
N LYS A 86 6.06 14.49 29.54
CA LYS A 86 6.10 14.15 28.11
C LYS A 86 5.80 15.36 27.23
N ASP A 87 4.88 16.24 27.60
CA ASP A 87 4.59 17.48 26.87
C ASP A 87 5.77 18.47 26.98
N ASN A 88 6.46 18.51 28.12
CA ASN A 88 7.72 19.25 28.26
C ASN A 88 8.89 18.59 27.51
N ALA A 89 8.92 17.27 27.38
CA ALA A 89 9.92 16.56 26.56
C ALA A 89 9.65 16.69 25.04
N ILE A 90 8.39 16.75 24.61
CA ILE A 90 7.99 16.96 23.21
C ILE A 90 8.27 18.41 22.78
N LYS A 91 8.21 19.39 23.69
CA LYS A 91 8.61 20.78 23.41
C LYS A 91 10.14 21.00 23.42
N ALA A 92 10.94 20.00 23.81
CA ALA A 92 12.39 20.12 23.96
C ALA A 92 13.23 19.34 22.93
N SER A 93 12.64 18.77 21.88
CA SER A 93 13.43 18.32 20.72
C SER A 93 13.73 19.52 19.81
N ARG A 94 14.99 19.98 19.75
CA ARG A 94 15.48 20.82 18.64
C ARG A 94 14.93 20.26 17.32
N ALA A 95 14.39 21.11 16.45
CA ALA A 95 13.77 20.72 15.19
C ALA A 95 14.77 19.96 14.29
N VAL A 96 14.82 18.62 14.43
CA VAL A 96 15.61 17.76 13.56
C VAL A 96 14.93 17.77 12.19
N ALA A 97 15.64 18.29 11.19
CA ALA A 97 15.11 18.31 9.83
C ALA A 97 14.88 16.87 9.35
N SER A 98 13.75 16.63 8.68
CA SER A 98 13.36 15.31 8.20
C SER A 98 13.45 15.25 6.68
N CYS A 99 13.75 14.06 6.17
CA CYS A 99 13.75 13.75 4.75
C CYS A 99 12.37 14.05 4.16
N TYR A 100 12.37 14.85 3.11
CA TYR A 100 11.16 15.25 2.40
C TYR A 100 10.39 14.07 1.78
N GLY A 101 11.09 12.99 1.41
CA GLY A 101 10.50 11.81 0.77
C GLY A 101 9.90 10.81 1.76
N CYS A 102 10.72 10.30 2.68
CA CYS A 102 10.33 9.24 3.61
C CYS A 102 9.96 9.71 5.02
N GLY A 103 10.22 10.98 5.38
CA GLY A 103 9.97 11.52 6.72
C GLY A 103 10.98 11.09 7.79
N ALA A 104 12.04 10.34 7.45
CA ALA A 104 13.10 9.97 8.40
C ALA A 104 13.95 11.19 8.83
N PRO A 105 14.43 11.28 10.08
CA PRO A 105 15.32 12.36 10.52
C PRO A 105 16.60 12.35 9.69
N LEU A 106 17.04 13.52 9.23
CA LEU A 106 18.26 13.63 8.43
C LEU A 106 19.49 13.42 9.32
N HIS A 107 20.44 12.62 8.82
CA HIS A 107 21.72 12.37 9.48
C HIS A 107 22.82 12.14 8.44
N THR A 108 24.08 12.16 8.87
CA THR A 108 25.28 12.00 8.02
C THR A 108 26.15 10.81 8.44
N SER A 109 25.68 9.99 9.38
CA SER A 109 26.46 8.94 10.05
C SER A 109 26.52 7.61 9.29
N ASP A 110 25.37 7.05 8.93
CA ASP A 110 25.25 5.69 8.38
C ASP A 110 24.68 5.74 6.97
N ALA A 111 25.47 5.34 5.97
CA ALA A 111 25.13 5.46 4.56
C ALA A 111 23.96 4.57 4.10
N ASP A 112 23.65 3.51 4.87
CA ASP A 112 22.62 2.52 4.57
C ASP A 112 21.33 2.74 5.38
N ALA A 113 21.40 3.53 6.47
CA ALA A 113 20.24 3.88 7.26
C ALA A 113 19.33 4.95 6.60
N PRO A 114 18.00 4.89 6.80
CA PRO A 114 17.09 5.91 6.29
C PRO A 114 17.31 7.28 6.94
N GLY A 115 17.50 8.29 6.10
CA GLY A 115 17.77 9.67 6.57
C GLY A 115 19.17 10.15 6.19
N TYR A 116 20.05 9.24 5.75
CA TYR A 116 21.40 9.59 5.32
C TYR A 116 21.43 10.61 4.18
N VAL A 117 22.23 11.65 4.37
CA VAL A 117 22.59 12.64 3.35
C VAL A 117 24.10 12.82 3.41
N ASP A 118 24.74 12.97 2.25
CA ASP A 118 26.18 13.23 2.19
C ASP A 118 26.53 14.48 3.02
N PRO A 119 27.59 14.45 3.85
CA PRO A 119 27.92 15.54 4.76
C PRO A 119 28.00 16.92 4.08
N GLU A 120 28.60 16.97 2.89
CA GLU A 120 28.71 18.20 2.08
C GLU A 120 27.34 18.75 1.67
N THR A 121 26.44 17.88 1.21
CA THR A 121 25.08 18.27 0.83
C THR A 121 24.28 18.73 2.04
N TYR A 122 24.46 18.06 3.18
CA TYR A 122 23.77 18.39 4.41
C TYR A 122 24.19 19.78 4.91
N GLU A 123 25.49 20.07 5.02
CA GLU A 123 25.97 21.37 5.49
C GLU A 123 25.63 22.50 4.51
N LEU A 124 25.72 22.26 3.19
CA LEU A 124 25.31 23.25 2.18
C LEU A 124 23.82 23.60 2.34
N LYS A 125 22.94 22.59 2.42
CA LYS A 125 21.49 22.82 2.56
C LYS A 125 21.11 23.40 3.91
N LYS A 126 21.87 23.10 4.97
CA LYS A 126 21.73 23.70 6.30
C LYS A 126 22.09 25.19 6.28
N LYS A 127 23.22 25.55 5.66
CA LYS A 127 23.65 26.96 5.47
C LYS A 127 22.60 27.79 4.74
N HIS A 128 21.90 27.20 3.77
CA HIS A 128 20.84 27.87 3.02
C HIS A 128 19.43 27.71 3.61
N HIS A 129 19.28 27.14 4.82
CA HIS A 129 17.97 26.86 5.46
C HIS A 129 17.00 26.02 4.62
N GLN A 130 17.53 25.12 3.78
CA GLN A 130 16.79 24.28 2.83
C GLN A 130 16.68 22.80 3.25
N LEU A 131 17.00 22.45 4.50
CA LEU A 131 16.99 21.04 4.93
C LEU A 131 15.61 20.36 4.78
N ARG A 132 14.51 21.12 4.84
CA ARG A 132 13.14 20.60 4.66
C ARG A 132 12.82 20.13 3.24
N THR A 133 13.65 20.46 2.25
CA THR A 133 13.48 20.04 0.85
C THR A 133 14.46 18.93 0.44
N VAL A 134 15.23 18.39 1.39
CA VAL A 134 16.28 17.42 1.09
C VAL A 134 15.71 16.00 1.05
N LEU A 135 16.10 15.26 0.01
CA LEU A 135 15.92 13.81 -0.07
C LEU A 135 17.17 13.11 0.47
N CYS A 136 16.96 12.14 1.35
CA CYS A 136 18.02 11.20 1.74
C CYS A 136 18.48 10.36 0.55
N ARG A 137 19.68 9.77 0.63
CA ARG A 137 20.29 8.94 -0.42
C ARG A 137 19.32 7.91 -0.97
N ARG A 138 18.63 7.17 -0.09
CA ARG A 138 17.61 6.17 -0.48
C ARG A 138 16.47 6.78 -1.31
N CYS A 139 15.89 7.86 -0.82
CA CYS A 139 14.79 8.54 -1.49
C CYS A 139 15.20 9.09 -2.86
N ARG A 140 16.43 9.59 -2.99
CA ARG A 140 17.00 10.04 -4.26
C ARG A 140 17.17 8.90 -5.25
N LEU A 141 17.56 7.71 -4.79
CA LEU A 141 17.70 6.54 -5.67
C LEU A 141 16.32 6.02 -6.11
N LEU A 142 15.34 5.98 -5.21
CA LEU A 142 13.94 5.64 -5.53
C LEU A 142 13.33 6.62 -6.55
N SER A 143 13.59 7.93 -6.43
CA SER A 143 13.10 8.92 -7.39
C SER A 143 13.71 8.78 -8.79
N HIS A 144 14.88 8.16 -8.90
CA HIS A 144 15.52 7.84 -10.19
C HIS A 144 15.13 6.44 -10.70
N GLY A 145 14.12 5.79 -10.11
CA GLY A 145 13.62 4.48 -10.55
C GLY A 145 14.45 3.29 -10.09
N LYS A 146 15.45 3.48 -9.21
CA LYS A 146 16.15 2.35 -8.59
C LYS A 146 15.25 1.71 -7.55
N MET A 147 15.08 0.39 -7.64
CA MET A 147 14.27 -0.38 -6.71
C MET A 147 15.12 -0.75 -5.51
N ILE A 148 15.04 0.09 -4.48
CA ILE A 148 15.71 -0.14 -3.21
C ILE A 148 14.66 -0.57 -2.20
N THR A 149 14.83 -1.75 -1.63
CA THR A 149 14.01 -2.18 -0.51
C THR A 149 14.19 -1.20 0.64
N ALA A 150 13.07 -0.74 1.18
CA ALA A 150 13.12 0.10 2.37
C ALA A 150 13.75 -0.63 3.56
N VAL A 151 13.80 -1.96 3.49
CA VAL A 151 14.10 -2.88 4.56
C VAL A 151 14.42 -4.27 3.97
N GLY A 152 15.45 -4.95 4.47
CA GLY A 152 15.56 -6.41 4.35
C GLY A 152 14.72 -7.09 5.44
N GLY A 153 14.23 -8.31 5.18
CA GLY A 153 13.59 -9.15 6.19
C GLY A 153 12.05 -9.20 6.19
N HIS A 154 11.46 -9.71 5.12
CA HIS A 154 10.50 -10.83 5.16
C HIS A 154 10.20 -11.20 3.71
N GLY A 155 10.76 -12.33 3.31
CA GLY A 155 11.09 -12.70 1.93
C GLY A 155 12.51 -13.28 1.79
N GLY A 156 13.09 -13.87 2.85
CA GLY A 156 14.36 -14.62 2.77
C GLY A 156 15.68 -13.85 2.95
N TYR A 157 15.69 -12.56 3.32
CA TYR A 157 16.94 -11.81 3.51
C TYR A 157 17.36 -11.68 4.99
N PRO A 158 18.61 -12.01 5.36
CA PRO A 158 19.18 -11.68 6.66
C PRO A 158 19.72 -10.25 6.63
N GLY A 159 19.07 -9.33 7.36
CA GLY A 159 19.61 -7.99 7.61
C GLY A 159 18.63 -6.85 7.32
N GLY A 160 18.20 -6.17 8.39
CA GLY A 160 17.52 -4.87 8.29
C GLY A 160 16.35 -4.70 9.26
N LYS A 161 16.62 -4.22 10.47
CA LYS A 161 15.58 -3.68 11.36
C LYS A 161 15.06 -2.38 10.75
N LEU A 162 13.87 -2.32 10.13
CA LEU A 162 13.05 -1.09 9.99
C LEU A 162 11.71 -1.26 9.23
N PHE A 163 11.02 -2.41 9.32
CA PHE A 163 9.62 -2.43 8.90
C PHE A 163 8.79 -1.67 9.93
N VAL A 164 8.05 -0.65 9.52
CA VAL A 164 6.93 -0.19 10.34
C VAL A 164 5.88 -1.29 10.30
N THR A 165 5.95 -2.18 11.28
CA THR A 165 4.98 -3.26 11.43
C THR A 165 3.58 -2.67 11.64
N ALA A 166 2.56 -3.51 11.47
CA ALA A 166 1.19 -3.09 11.80
C ALA A 166 1.03 -2.71 13.28
N GLU A 167 1.95 -3.10 14.15
CA GLU A 167 1.99 -2.76 15.57
C GLU A 167 2.70 -1.42 15.80
N GLU A 168 3.87 -1.20 15.19
CA GLU A 168 4.56 0.09 15.27
C GLU A 168 3.73 1.23 14.69
N LEU A 169 3.02 0.99 13.58
CA LEU A 169 2.09 1.98 13.04
C LEU A 169 0.92 2.23 13.99
N ARG A 170 0.43 1.19 14.66
CA ARG A 170 -0.62 1.31 15.68
C ARG A 170 -0.16 2.15 16.85
N GLU A 171 1.07 1.96 17.33
CA GLU A 171 1.63 2.80 18.39
C GLU A 171 1.76 4.25 17.93
N LYS A 172 2.37 4.48 16.75
CA LYS A 172 2.57 5.82 16.17
C LYS A 172 1.25 6.56 15.95
N LEU A 173 0.20 5.87 15.52
CA LEU A 173 -1.12 6.45 15.24
C LEU A 173 -2.15 6.21 16.34
N SER A 174 -1.75 5.70 17.51
CA SER A 174 -2.67 5.40 18.62
C SER A 174 -3.42 6.63 19.13
N HIS A 175 -2.84 7.82 18.97
CA HIS A 175 -3.44 9.10 19.33
C HIS A 175 -4.65 9.46 18.46
N LEU A 176 -4.68 9.00 17.20
CA LEU A 176 -5.68 9.36 16.19
C LEU A 176 -7.11 9.09 16.66
N ARG A 177 -7.32 8.01 17.43
CA ARG A 177 -8.64 7.62 17.97
C ARG A 177 -9.24 8.67 18.93
N HIS A 178 -8.42 9.53 19.50
CA HIS A 178 -8.81 10.57 20.46
C HIS A 178 -8.83 11.97 19.85
N GLU A 179 -8.39 12.11 18.60
CA GLU A 179 -8.37 13.36 17.86
C GLU A 179 -9.55 13.46 16.91
N LYS A 180 -9.95 14.69 16.60
CA LYS A 180 -11.00 14.97 15.61
C LYS A 180 -10.39 14.89 14.21
N ALA A 181 -10.48 13.71 13.58
CA ALA A 181 -9.90 13.43 12.28
C ALA A 181 -10.95 12.95 11.27
N LEU A 182 -10.72 13.21 9.99
CA LEU A 182 -11.40 12.55 8.88
C LEU A 182 -10.42 11.54 8.27
N ILE A 183 -10.84 10.28 8.19
CA ILE A 183 -10.00 9.21 7.67
C ILE A 183 -10.34 8.94 6.21
N VAL A 184 -9.34 9.04 5.34
CA VAL A 184 -9.44 8.63 3.95
C VAL A 184 -8.73 7.28 3.84
N LYS A 185 -9.49 6.19 3.78
CA LYS A 185 -8.98 4.83 3.73
C LYS A 185 -8.84 4.39 2.28
N LEU A 186 -7.62 4.05 1.86
CA LEU A 186 -7.32 3.55 0.52
C LEU A 186 -7.27 2.03 0.48
N VAL A 187 -7.88 1.46 -0.56
CA VAL A 187 -7.89 0.02 -0.85
C VAL A 187 -7.64 -0.16 -2.35
N ASP A 188 -6.80 -1.13 -2.71
CA ASP A 188 -6.47 -1.45 -4.10
C ASP A 188 -7.54 -2.34 -4.71
N ILE A 189 -8.11 -2.01 -5.87
CA ILE A 189 -9.16 -2.85 -6.49
C ILE A 189 -8.65 -4.22 -6.91
N VAL A 190 -7.40 -4.33 -7.37
CA VAL A 190 -6.83 -5.58 -7.89
C VAL A 190 -6.46 -6.53 -6.75
N ASP A 191 -6.27 -6.00 -5.55
CA ASP A 191 -5.99 -6.74 -4.32
C ASP A 191 -6.88 -6.23 -3.18
N PHE A 192 -8.20 -6.19 -3.40
CA PHE A 192 -9.13 -5.58 -2.44
C PHE A 192 -9.05 -6.25 -1.08
N ASN A 193 -9.12 -7.58 -1.04
CA ASN A 193 -9.13 -8.34 0.20
C ASN A 193 -7.79 -8.25 0.94
N GLY A 194 -6.67 -8.36 0.24
CA GLY A 194 -5.34 -8.28 0.86
C GLY A 194 -5.00 -6.86 1.30
N SER A 195 -5.45 -5.83 0.56
CA SER A 195 -5.18 -4.44 0.93
C SER A 195 -6.13 -3.88 2.00
N PHE A 196 -7.24 -4.55 2.29
CA PHE A 196 -8.24 -4.09 3.24
C PHE A 196 -7.77 -4.21 4.69
N LEU A 197 -7.45 -3.06 5.29
CA LEU A 197 -7.13 -2.99 6.72
C LEU A 197 -8.39 -3.21 7.58
N SER A 198 -8.60 -4.45 8.06
CA SER A 198 -9.79 -4.88 8.80
C SER A 198 -9.95 -4.18 10.15
N ARG A 199 -8.85 -3.93 10.85
CA ARG A 199 -8.82 -3.29 12.18
C ARG A 199 -8.52 -1.79 12.14
N VAL A 200 -9.03 -1.09 11.12
CA VAL A 200 -8.83 0.36 10.99
C VAL A 200 -9.54 1.14 12.12
N ARG A 201 -10.61 0.58 12.71
CA ARG A 201 -11.34 1.21 13.82
C ARG A 201 -10.54 1.26 15.12
N ASP A 202 -9.61 0.35 15.33
CA ASP A 202 -8.69 0.39 16.47
C ASP A 202 -7.81 1.64 16.43
N LEU A 203 -7.47 2.09 15.20
CA LEU A 203 -6.68 3.30 14.93
C LEU A 203 -7.55 4.55 14.90
N ALA A 204 -8.66 4.49 14.15
CA ALA A 204 -9.51 5.63 13.86
C ALA A 204 -10.49 5.97 14.98
N GLY A 205 -10.83 5.03 15.86
CA GLY A 205 -11.91 5.20 16.82
C GLY A 205 -13.25 5.49 16.11
N SER A 206 -13.97 6.48 16.63
CA SER A 206 -15.26 6.95 16.10
C SER A 206 -15.14 7.94 14.94
N ASN A 207 -13.92 8.22 14.46
CA ASN A 207 -13.73 9.16 13.36
C ASN A 207 -14.44 8.70 12.08
N PRO A 208 -15.01 9.62 11.28
CA PRO A 208 -15.61 9.30 10.00
C PRO A 208 -14.57 8.76 9.01
N ILE A 209 -15.01 7.84 8.16
CA ILE A 209 -14.15 7.17 7.17
C ILE A 209 -14.75 7.33 5.79
N ILE A 210 -14.00 7.88 4.85
CA ILE A 210 -14.27 7.84 3.41
C ILE A 210 -13.45 6.69 2.83
N LEU A 211 -14.09 5.77 2.11
CA LEU A 211 -13.41 4.67 1.45
C LEU A 211 -13.06 5.06 0.00
N VAL A 212 -11.78 4.98 -0.34
CA VAL A 212 -11.27 5.26 -1.67
C VAL A 212 -10.69 3.98 -2.26
N VAL A 213 -11.30 3.48 -3.32
CA VAL A 213 -10.80 2.35 -4.09
C VAL A 213 -9.91 2.89 -5.19
N THR A 214 -8.66 2.43 -5.24
CA THR A 214 -7.64 2.93 -6.16
C THR A 214 -7.41 1.99 -7.34
N LYS A 215 -6.71 2.50 -8.36
CA LYS A 215 -6.23 1.76 -9.53
C LYS A 215 -7.35 1.20 -10.43
N VAL A 216 -8.51 1.85 -10.49
CA VAL A 216 -9.61 1.41 -11.38
C VAL A 216 -9.25 1.49 -12.87
N ASP A 217 -8.18 2.20 -13.23
CA ASP A 217 -7.61 2.19 -14.59
C ASP A 217 -7.04 0.83 -15.01
N LEU A 218 -6.76 -0.06 -14.05
CA LEU A 218 -6.29 -1.41 -14.32
C LEU A 218 -7.43 -2.36 -14.73
N LEU A 219 -8.69 -2.01 -14.46
CA LEU A 219 -9.83 -2.86 -14.79
C LEU A 219 -10.03 -2.96 -16.31
N PRO A 220 -10.49 -4.10 -16.85
CA PRO A 220 -10.85 -4.23 -18.26
C PRO A 220 -11.77 -3.11 -18.76
N ARG A 221 -11.72 -2.79 -20.07
CA ARG A 221 -12.47 -1.65 -20.64
C ARG A 221 -13.98 -1.78 -20.45
N ASP A 222 -14.47 -3.00 -20.55
CA ASP A 222 -15.90 -3.31 -20.50
C ASP A 222 -16.40 -3.60 -19.07
N THR A 223 -15.59 -3.25 -18.07
CA THR A 223 -16.00 -3.41 -16.66
C THR A 223 -16.99 -2.31 -16.28
N ASP A 224 -18.20 -2.71 -15.89
CA ASP A 224 -19.19 -1.81 -15.33
C ASP A 224 -18.78 -1.34 -13.93
N LEU A 225 -18.44 -0.06 -13.81
CA LEU A 225 -18.02 0.54 -12.55
C LEU A 225 -19.18 0.64 -11.52
N HIS A 226 -20.43 0.62 -11.95
CA HIS A 226 -21.57 0.57 -11.03
C HIS A 226 -21.62 -0.77 -10.31
N CYS A 227 -21.57 -1.88 -11.05
CA CYS A 227 -21.45 -3.23 -10.49
C CYS A 227 -20.25 -3.36 -9.53
N VAL A 228 -19.09 -2.78 -9.90
CA VAL A 228 -17.91 -2.76 -9.03
C VAL A 228 -18.18 -1.97 -7.74
N GLY A 229 -18.85 -0.82 -7.84
CA GLY A 229 -19.24 -0.01 -6.70
C GLY A 229 -20.14 -0.77 -5.72
N ASP A 230 -21.18 -1.43 -6.23
CA ASP A 230 -22.11 -2.24 -5.43
C ASP A 230 -21.39 -3.39 -4.73
N TRP A 231 -20.53 -4.10 -5.47
CA TRP A 231 -19.69 -5.14 -4.90
C TRP A 231 -18.76 -4.62 -3.80
N VAL A 232 -18.14 -3.45 -3.97
CA VAL A 232 -17.28 -2.83 -2.95
C VAL A 232 -18.09 -2.49 -1.70
N VAL A 233 -19.29 -1.95 -1.85
CA VAL A 233 -20.18 -1.64 -0.71
C VAL A 233 -20.50 -2.94 0.04
N GLU A 234 -20.95 -3.98 -0.66
CA GLU A 234 -21.25 -5.28 -0.07
C GLU A 234 -20.03 -5.90 0.61
N ALA A 235 -18.86 -5.88 -0.04
CA ALA A 235 -17.60 -6.37 0.53
C ALA A 235 -17.18 -5.60 1.79
N THR A 236 -17.44 -4.29 1.82
CA THR A 236 -17.15 -3.42 2.98
C THR A 236 -18.10 -3.71 4.14
N MET A 237 -19.39 -3.91 3.86
CA MET A 237 -20.40 -4.30 4.84
C MET A 237 -20.10 -5.68 5.45
N ARG A 238 -19.71 -6.66 4.63
CA ARG A 238 -19.27 -7.99 5.10
C ARG A 238 -18.09 -7.91 6.07
N LYS A 239 -17.22 -6.92 5.90
CA LYS A 239 -16.10 -6.64 6.80
C LYS A 239 -16.47 -5.73 7.98
N LYS A 240 -17.77 -5.47 8.19
CA LYS A 240 -18.34 -4.68 9.31
C LYS A 240 -17.75 -3.28 9.44
N LEU A 241 -17.40 -2.65 8.32
CA LEU A 241 -16.84 -1.30 8.30
C LEU A 241 -17.89 -0.29 7.84
N ASN A 242 -18.32 0.57 8.75
CA ASN A 242 -19.17 1.70 8.39
C ASN A 242 -18.32 2.83 7.79
N VAL A 243 -18.68 3.28 6.60
CA VAL A 243 -18.02 4.36 5.85
C VAL A 243 -19.05 5.41 5.47
N LEU A 244 -18.63 6.67 5.32
CA LEU A 244 -19.51 7.77 4.89
C LEU A 244 -19.87 7.64 3.41
N SER A 245 -18.87 7.30 2.59
CA SER A 245 -19.00 7.17 1.14
C SER A 245 -17.92 6.24 0.59
N VAL A 246 -18.15 5.77 -0.62
CA VAL A 246 -17.23 4.94 -1.40
C VAL A 246 -16.94 5.66 -2.71
N HIS A 247 -15.67 5.76 -3.08
CA HIS A 247 -15.24 6.38 -4.33
C HIS A 247 -14.29 5.46 -5.10
N LEU A 248 -14.61 5.22 -6.36
CA LEU A 248 -13.75 4.53 -7.32
C LEU A 248 -12.81 5.55 -7.98
N THR A 249 -11.49 5.32 -7.91
CA THR A 249 -10.49 6.31 -8.33
C THR A 249 -9.30 5.72 -9.08
N SER A 250 -8.72 6.54 -9.94
CA SER A 250 -7.44 6.27 -10.58
C SER A 250 -6.54 7.49 -10.44
N SER A 251 -5.45 7.36 -9.68
CA SER A 251 -4.45 8.42 -9.55
C SER A 251 -3.70 8.70 -10.85
N LYS A 252 -3.63 7.72 -11.76
CA LYS A 252 -2.94 7.83 -13.06
C LYS A 252 -3.76 8.63 -14.06
N SER A 253 -5.06 8.34 -14.15
CA SER A 253 -5.99 9.01 -15.07
C SER A 253 -6.76 10.18 -14.43
N LEU A 254 -6.59 10.42 -13.13
CA LEU A 254 -7.31 11.39 -12.30
C LEU A 254 -8.83 11.15 -12.19
N VAL A 255 -9.34 10.03 -12.70
CA VAL A 255 -10.75 9.64 -12.60
C VAL A 255 -11.15 9.50 -11.13
N GLY A 256 -12.31 10.08 -10.78
CA GLY A 256 -12.91 10.00 -9.45
C GLY A 256 -12.26 10.89 -8.37
N ILE A 257 -11.09 11.48 -8.64
CA ILE A 257 -10.35 12.29 -7.65
C ILE A 257 -11.15 13.54 -7.24
N THR A 258 -11.80 14.22 -8.18
CA THR A 258 -12.63 15.41 -7.89
C THR A 258 -13.79 15.09 -6.95
N GLY A 259 -14.43 13.93 -7.11
CA GLY A 259 -15.50 13.48 -6.22
C GLY A 259 -15.01 13.28 -4.79
N VAL A 260 -13.81 12.71 -4.63
CA VAL A 260 -13.19 12.56 -3.30
C VAL A 260 -12.83 13.91 -2.68
N ILE A 261 -12.32 14.86 -3.47
CA ILE A 261 -12.02 16.22 -2.99
C ILE A 261 -13.28 16.88 -2.45
N SER A 262 -14.38 16.80 -3.20
CA SER A 262 -15.67 17.37 -2.80
C SER A 262 -16.17 16.76 -1.48
N GLU A 263 -16.12 15.44 -1.34
CA GLU A 263 -16.55 14.77 -0.11
C GLU A 263 -15.63 15.11 1.08
N ILE A 264 -14.30 15.19 0.85
CA ILE A 264 -13.37 15.64 1.89
C ILE A 264 -13.71 17.06 2.33
N GLN A 265 -13.92 18.00 1.41
CA GLN A 265 -14.25 19.38 1.76
C GLN A 265 -15.54 19.48 2.56
N LYS A 266 -16.56 18.70 2.18
CA LYS A 266 -17.85 18.62 2.87
C LYS A 266 -17.75 18.00 4.27
N GLU A 267 -17.02 16.90 4.42
CA GLU A 267 -17.00 16.11 5.66
C GLU A 267 -15.86 16.45 6.62
N LYS A 268 -14.86 17.20 6.14
CA LYS A 268 -13.74 17.66 6.97
C LYS A 268 -14.24 18.48 8.14
N LYS A 269 -15.13 19.46 7.95
CA LYS A 269 -15.76 20.24 9.05
C LYS A 269 -14.73 20.73 10.10
N GLY A 270 -13.57 21.21 9.62
CA GLY A 270 -12.45 21.67 10.46
C GLY A 270 -11.51 20.60 11.02
N ARG A 271 -11.74 19.31 10.75
CA ARG A 271 -10.90 18.17 11.18
C ARG A 271 -9.59 18.09 10.39
N ASP A 272 -8.60 17.43 10.97
CA ASP A 272 -7.41 17.00 10.22
C ASP A 272 -7.75 15.77 9.35
N VAL A 273 -7.17 15.67 8.17
CA VAL A 273 -7.43 14.59 7.20
C VAL A 273 -6.25 13.63 7.18
N TYR A 274 -6.49 12.35 7.48
CA TYR A 274 -5.45 11.32 7.50
C TYR A 274 -5.69 10.32 6.39
N ILE A 275 -4.67 10.12 5.55
CA ILE A 275 -4.74 9.13 4.49
C ILE A 275 -4.12 7.84 5.01
N LEU A 276 -4.93 6.79 5.13
CA LEU A 276 -4.53 5.48 5.63
C LEU A 276 -4.65 4.42 4.53
N GLY A 277 -3.76 3.43 4.53
CA GLY A 277 -3.84 2.31 3.60
C GLY A 277 -2.65 1.37 3.77
N SER A 278 -2.75 0.16 3.23
CA SER A 278 -1.61 -0.76 3.21
C SER A 278 -0.51 -0.26 2.26
N ALA A 279 0.69 -0.85 2.35
CA ALA A 279 1.75 -0.59 1.39
C ALA A 279 1.28 -0.91 -0.04
N ASN A 280 1.80 -0.24 -1.06
CA ASN A 280 1.49 -0.52 -2.48
C ASN A 280 0.04 -0.27 -2.95
N VAL A 281 -0.87 0.26 -2.10
CA VAL A 281 -2.24 0.64 -2.53
C VAL A 281 -2.27 1.89 -3.43
N GLY A 282 -1.15 2.58 -3.60
CA GLY A 282 -1.07 3.81 -4.41
C GLY A 282 -1.30 5.10 -3.63
N LYS A 283 -1.05 5.11 -2.31
CA LYS A 283 -1.24 6.28 -1.44
C LYS A 283 -0.45 7.51 -1.87
N SER A 284 0.85 7.36 -2.14
CA SER A 284 1.71 8.43 -2.66
C SER A 284 1.19 8.99 -4.00
N ALA A 285 0.69 8.11 -4.87
CA ALA A 285 0.10 8.51 -6.15
C ALA A 285 -1.22 9.26 -5.97
N PHE A 286 -2.08 8.78 -5.06
CA PHE A 286 -3.33 9.44 -4.72
C PHE A 286 -3.11 10.83 -4.13
N ILE A 287 -2.16 11.01 -3.20
CA ILE A 287 -1.85 12.32 -2.63
C ILE A 287 -1.37 13.30 -3.71
N ASN A 288 -0.48 12.85 -4.59
CA ASN A 288 0.01 13.69 -5.69
C ASN A 288 -1.14 14.09 -6.64
N ALA A 289 -2.02 13.14 -6.98
CA ALA A 289 -3.21 13.41 -7.79
C ALA A 289 -4.17 14.40 -7.09
N LEU A 290 -4.42 14.19 -5.80
CA LEU A 290 -5.27 15.06 -4.97
C LEU A 290 -4.75 16.50 -4.95
N LEU A 291 -3.47 16.70 -4.61
CA LEU A 291 -2.84 18.02 -4.57
C LEU A 291 -2.79 18.67 -5.96
N LYS A 292 -2.55 17.89 -7.01
CA LYS A 292 -2.56 18.39 -8.39
C LYS A 292 -3.93 18.95 -8.78
N THR A 293 -4.99 18.21 -8.50
CA THR A 293 -6.36 18.62 -8.82
C THR A 293 -6.83 19.78 -7.94
N MET A 294 -6.50 19.79 -6.65
CA MET A 294 -6.88 20.88 -5.74
C MET A 294 -6.20 22.20 -6.09
N ALA A 295 -4.95 22.18 -6.54
CA ALA A 295 -4.18 23.37 -6.88
C ALA A 295 -4.77 24.22 -8.02
N ILE A 296 -5.68 23.66 -8.82
CA ILE A 296 -6.39 24.40 -9.86
C ILE A 296 -7.27 25.50 -9.23
N ASN A 297 -7.87 25.20 -8.08
CA ASN A 297 -8.86 26.05 -7.44
C ASN A 297 -8.42 26.63 -6.09
N ASP A 298 -7.40 26.03 -5.44
CA ASP A 298 -6.93 26.43 -4.11
C ASP A 298 -5.45 26.84 -4.15
N PRO A 299 -5.11 28.13 -3.89
CA PRO A 299 -3.73 28.60 -3.88
C PRO A 299 -2.88 27.96 -2.76
N VAL A 300 -3.50 27.54 -1.64
CA VAL A 300 -2.82 26.81 -0.57
C VAL A 300 -2.42 25.43 -1.08
N ALA A 301 -3.32 24.74 -1.78
CA ALA A 301 -3.01 23.47 -2.43
C ALA A 301 -1.94 23.62 -3.53
N ALA A 302 -1.94 24.73 -4.28
CA ALA A 302 -0.89 25.04 -5.25
C ALA A 302 0.49 25.16 -4.59
N SER A 303 0.57 25.81 -3.42
CA SER A 303 1.81 25.84 -2.63
C SER A 303 2.21 24.46 -2.11
N ALA A 304 1.22 23.61 -1.80
CA ALA A 304 1.42 22.24 -1.32
C ALA A 304 1.88 21.26 -2.42
N GLN A 305 1.75 21.59 -3.71
CA GLN A 305 2.36 20.79 -4.80
C GLN A 305 3.89 20.73 -4.72
N ARG A 306 4.51 21.61 -3.92
CA ARG A 306 5.92 21.47 -3.54
C ARG A 306 6.19 20.18 -2.78
N TYR A 307 5.16 19.49 -2.30
CA TYR A 307 5.20 18.13 -1.76
C TYR A 307 4.86 17.10 -2.85
N LYS A 308 5.82 16.21 -3.10
CA LYS A 308 5.88 15.18 -4.14
C LYS A 308 6.25 13.87 -3.46
N PRO A 309 5.24 13.12 -2.96
CA PRO A 309 5.45 11.81 -2.37
C PRO A 309 6.26 10.90 -3.29
N ILE A 310 7.15 10.10 -2.72
CA ILE A 310 7.91 9.11 -3.49
C ILE A 310 7.01 7.92 -3.81
N GLN A 311 7.07 7.48 -5.07
CA GLN A 311 6.33 6.34 -5.59
C GLN A 311 7.31 5.21 -5.91
N SER A 312 7.00 4.00 -5.45
CA SER A 312 7.76 2.78 -5.74
C SER A 312 6.82 1.58 -5.63
N ALA A 313 7.09 0.50 -6.37
CA ALA A 313 6.41 -0.78 -6.17
C ALA A 313 6.94 -1.55 -4.94
N VAL A 314 8.09 -1.14 -4.40
CA VAL A 314 8.63 -1.71 -3.17
C VAL A 314 8.03 -1.00 -1.95
N PRO A 315 7.55 -1.73 -0.93
CA PRO A 315 7.02 -1.14 0.29
C PRO A 315 7.99 -0.20 0.99
N GLY A 316 7.43 0.74 1.76
CA GLY A 316 8.18 1.57 2.72
C GLY A 316 8.63 2.94 2.20
N THR A 317 7.99 3.50 1.17
CA THR A 317 8.27 4.87 0.67
C THR A 317 8.14 5.95 1.75
N THR A 318 7.20 5.78 2.69
CA THR A 318 6.91 6.71 3.80
C THR A 318 7.13 5.99 5.13
N LEU A 319 8.00 6.52 6.01
CA LEU A 319 8.42 5.90 7.29
C LEU A 319 7.82 6.59 8.53
N GLY A 320 7.38 7.85 8.41
CA GLY A 320 6.69 8.60 9.45
C GLY A 320 5.53 9.44 8.87
N PRO A 321 4.59 9.91 9.70
CA PRO A 321 3.53 10.80 9.26
C PRO A 321 4.11 12.13 8.74
N ILE A 322 3.68 12.56 7.55
CA ILE A 322 4.11 13.82 6.94
C ILE A 322 2.91 14.77 6.89
N GLN A 323 3.06 15.94 7.50
CA GLN A 323 2.03 16.98 7.53
C GLN A 323 2.14 17.86 6.28
N ILE A 324 1.02 18.06 5.61
CA ILE A 324 0.87 18.85 4.39
C ILE A 324 -0.24 19.89 4.63
N ASN A 325 0.10 21.16 4.41
CA ASN A 325 -0.88 22.25 4.49
C ASN A 325 -1.60 22.33 3.12
N ALA A 326 -2.62 21.49 2.92
CA ALA A 326 -3.27 21.32 1.62
C ALA A 326 -4.59 22.09 1.44
N PHE A 327 -5.13 22.69 2.51
CA PHE A 327 -6.50 23.21 2.52
C PHE A 327 -6.55 24.66 2.98
N LEU A 328 -7.35 25.48 2.30
CA LEU A 328 -7.82 26.77 2.81
C LEU A 328 -8.85 26.56 3.94
N GLY A 329 -8.79 27.37 5.02
CA GLY A 329 -9.78 27.33 6.12
C GLY A 329 -9.44 26.43 7.31
N GLY A 330 -8.18 26.02 7.47
CA GLY A 330 -7.71 25.25 8.64
C GLY A 330 -7.81 23.73 8.46
N GLY A 331 -7.22 22.97 9.39
CA GLY A 331 -7.04 21.50 9.29
C GLY A 331 -6.02 21.08 8.22
N LYS A 332 -5.22 20.06 8.52
CA LYS A 332 -4.06 19.63 7.72
C LYS A 332 -4.31 18.27 7.07
N LEU A 333 -3.55 17.98 6.01
CA LEU A 333 -3.51 16.66 5.39
C LEU A 333 -2.29 15.90 5.92
N TYR A 334 -2.48 14.66 6.34
CA TYR A 334 -1.41 13.80 6.84
C TYR A 334 -1.23 12.60 5.91
N ASP A 335 -0.06 12.51 5.27
CA ASP A 335 0.40 11.26 4.67
C ASP A 335 0.91 10.35 5.79
N THR A 336 0.52 9.08 5.77
CA THR A 336 0.93 8.11 6.80
C THR A 336 1.77 6.98 6.18
N PRO A 337 2.62 6.29 6.97
CA PRO A 337 3.28 5.09 6.47
C PRO A 337 2.27 4.04 5.99
N GLY A 338 2.54 3.41 4.85
CA GLY A 338 1.71 2.32 4.36
C GLY A 338 1.88 1.08 5.24
N VAL A 339 0.77 0.48 5.69
CA VAL A 339 0.83 -0.72 6.55
C VAL A 339 1.36 -1.90 5.76
N HIS A 340 2.46 -2.49 6.20
CA HIS A 340 2.89 -3.76 5.64
C HIS A 340 1.98 -4.88 6.17
N LEU A 341 1.31 -5.59 5.26
CA LEU A 341 0.37 -6.66 5.59
C LEU A 341 0.95 -7.97 5.08
N TYR A 342 1.35 -8.85 6.02
CA TYR A 342 2.07 -10.09 5.73
C TYR A 342 1.28 -11.10 4.87
N HIS A 343 -0.05 -11.00 4.86
CA HIS A 343 -0.92 -11.88 4.08
C HIS A 343 -1.07 -11.44 2.61
N ARG A 344 -0.49 -10.30 2.21
CA ARG A 344 -0.57 -9.82 0.83
C ARG A 344 0.45 -10.53 -0.04
N GLN A 345 0.10 -10.79 -1.30
CA GLN A 345 1.03 -11.37 -2.27
C GLN A 345 2.31 -10.52 -2.41
N THR A 346 2.18 -9.20 -2.38
CA THR A 346 3.34 -8.28 -2.45
C THR A 346 4.28 -8.37 -1.24
N ALA A 347 3.89 -9.07 -0.17
CA ALA A 347 4.73 -9.29 1.02
C ALA A 347 5.48 -10.62 0.98
N VAL A 348 5.03 -11.59 0.17
CA VAL A 348 5.64 -12.92 0.07
C VAL A 348 6.58 -13.06 -1.13
N VAL A 349 6.52 -12.11 -2.07
CA VAL A 349 7.33 -12.11 -3.30
C VAL A 349 8.62 -11.32 -3.09
N HIS A 350 9.72 -11.80 -3.68
CA HIS A 350 11.00 -11.08 -3.72
C HIS A 350 10.87 -9.71 -4.39
N SER A 351 11.61 -8.72 -3.90
CA SER A 351 11.51 -7.34 -4.37
C SER A 351 11.85 -7.15 -5.85
N GLU A 352 12.67 -8.05 -6.40
CA GLU A 352 13.08 -8.06 -7.81
C GLU A 352 11.93 -8.48 -8.74
N ASP A 353 11.02 -9.32 -8.26
CA ASP A 353 9.88 -9.84 -9.03
C ASP A 353 8.62 -8.97 -8.87
N LEU A 354 8.54 -8.13 -7.83
CA LEU A 354 7.41 -7.23 -7.60
C LEU A 354 7.06 -6.34 -8.81
N PRO A 355 8.01 -5.76 -9.58
CA PRO A 355 7.70 -4.96 -10.76
C PRO A 355 7.02 -5.76 -11.86
N ILE A 356 7.36 -7.05 -11.99
CA ILE A 356 6.85 -7.96 -13.01
C ILE A 356 5.41 -8.39 -12.67
N LEU A 357 5.13 -8.62 -11.39
CA LEU A 357 3.80 -9.01 -10.92
C LEU A 357 2.82 -7.84 -10.80
N ALA A 358 3.31 -6.63 -10.52
CA ALA A 358 2.48 -5.45 -10.38
C ALA A 358 1.92 -5.02 -11.74
N PRO A 359 0.59 -4.98 -11.93
CA PRO A 359 0.02 -4.57 -13.22
C PRO A 359 0.36 -3.11 -13.53
N GLN A 360 1.06 -2.89 -14.65
CA GLN A 360 1.47 -1.55 -15.12
C GLN A 360 0.45 -0.93 -16.09
N SER A 361 -0.37 -1.79 -16.68
CA SER A 361 -1.36 -1.42 -17.69
C SER A 361 -2.66 -2.19 -17.46
N ARG A 362 -3.69 -1.76 -18.16
CA ARG A 362 -5.03 -2.34 -18.09
C ARG A 362 -4.99 -3.86 -18.29
N LEU A 363 -5.63 -4.59 -17.38
CA LEU A 363 -5.77 -6.04 -17.45
C LEU A 363 -6.60 -6.40 -18.68
N ARG A 364 -6.15 -7.44 -19.38
CA ARG A 364 -6.84 -8.00 -20.54
C ARG A 364 -7.29 -9.41 -20.21
N GLY A 365 -8.54 -9.71 -20.50
CA GLY A 365 -9.02 -11.09 -20.45
C GLY A 365 -8.25 -11.92 -21.47
N LEU A 366 -7.71 -13.05 -21.03
CA LEU A 366 -7.15 -14.07 -21.90
C LEU A 366 -8.17 -15.20 -21.98
N SER A 367 -8.73 -15.41 -23.17
CA SER A 367 -9.52 -16.59 -23.46
C SER A 367 -8.59 -17.75 -23.75
N PHE A 368 -8.78 -18.89 -23.09
CA PHE A 368 -8.08 -20.11 -23.45
C PHE A 368 -8.63 -20.62 -24.78
N PRO A 369 -7.78 -20.76 -25.83
CA PRO A 369 -8.26 -21.23 -27.12
C PRO A 369 -8.71 -22.69 -27.02
N SER A 370 -9.86 -22.99 -27.62
CA SER A 370 -10.44 -24.33 -27.65
C SER A 370 -9.54 -25.39 -28.30
N SER A 371 -8.51 -25.00 -29.06
CA SER A 371 -7.59 -25.93 -29.74
C SER A 371 -6.53 -26.58 -28.83
N ILE A 372 -6.34 -26.09 -27.60
CA ILE A 372 -5.57 -26.82 -26.58
C ILE A 372 -6.37 -28.02 -26.04
N LEU A 373 -7.67 -28.11 -26.34
CA LEU A 373 -8.55 -29.23 -25.96
C LEU A 373 -8.49 -30.42 -26.93
N SER A 374 -7.85 -30.29 -28.10
CA SER A 374 -7.93 -31.30 -29.16
C SER A 374 -6.63 -32.07 -29.43
N SER A 375 -5.59 -31.91 -28.61
CA SER A 375 -4.29 -32.60 -28.83
C SER A 375 -4.08 -33.80 -27.91
N VAL A 376 -5.13 -34.60 -27.69
CA VAL A 376 -4.99 -35.95 -27.14
C VAL A 376 -5.88 -36.88 -27.98
N GLU A 377 -5.20 -37.82 -28.65
CA GLU A 377 -5.70 -39.03 -29.32
C GLU A 377 -6.33 -38.90 -30.73
N GLU A 378 -5.47 -39.06 -31.74
CA GLU A 378 -5.85 -39.75 -32.98
C GLU A 378 -6.23 -41.19 -32.64
N GLY A 379 -7.53 -41.49 -32.56
CA GLY A 379 -7.97 -42.88 -32.43
C GLY A 379 -9.35 -43.17 -31.86
N ALA A 380 -10.16 -42.18 -31.47
CA ALA A 380 -11.59 -42.37 -31.21
C ALA A 380 -12.29 -41.02 -31.18
N SER A 381 -13.42 -40.89 -31.87
CA SER A 381 -14.26 -39.68 -31.88
C SER A 381 -14.87 -39.44 -30.50
N THR A 382 -14.10 -38.84 -29.59
CA THR A 382 -14.60 -38.30 -28.33
C THR A 382 -14.37 -36.80 -28.39
N ILE A 383 -15.45 -36.04 -28.56
CA ILE A 383 -15.43 -34.59 -28.41
C ILE A 383 -14.94 -34.31 -26.99
N VAL A 384 -13.69 -33.85 -26.85
CA VAL A 384 -13.14 -33.46 -25.55
C VAL A 384 -13.85 -32.19 -25.11
N ASN A 385 -14.91 -32.37 -24.33
CA ASN A 385 -15.66 -31.29 -23.72
C ASN A 385 -14.78 -30.59 -22.67
N GLY A 386 -14.34 -29.37 -22.99
CA GLY A 386 -13.97 -28.31 -22.04
C GLY A 386 -12.66 -28.52 -21.26
N LEU A 387 -12.26 -27.47 -20.53
CA LEU A 387 -11.07 -27.37 -19.65
C LEU A 387 -11.10 -28.35 -18.45
N ASN A 388 -11.77 -29.48 -18.57
CA ASN A 388 -11.99 -30.45 -17.50
C ASN A 388 -10.67 -31.09 -17.06
N ALA A 389 -10.44 -31.12 -15.74
CA ALA A 389 -9.24 -31.64 -15.10
C ALA A 389 -7.92 -30.91 -15.49
N PHE A 390 -8.01 -29.67 -15.96
CA PHE A 390 -6.83 -28.85 -16.29
C PHE A 390 -6.39 -28.02 -15.08
N SER A 391 -5.08 -27.98 -14.82
CA SER A 391 -4.47 -27.08 -13.83
C SER A 391 -3.78 -25.91 -14.52
N ILE A 392 -4.22 -24.70 -14.22
CA ILE A 392 -3.60 -23.45 -14.71
C ILE A 392 -2.65 -22.95 -13.64
N PHE A 393 -1.39 -22.73 -14.02
CA PHE A 393 -0.36 -22.17 -13.15
C PHE A 393 -0.08 -20.73 -13.52
N TRP A 394 -0.15 -19.83 -12.54
CA TRP A 394 0.27 -18.44 -12.68
C TRP A 394 1.66 -18.26 -12.06
N GLY A 395 2.68 -18.59 -12.86
CA GLY A 395 4.04 -18.75 -12.34
C GLY A 395 4.07 -19.80 -11.22
N GLY A 396 4.74 -19.48 -10.12
CA GLY A 396 4.74 -20.31 -8.90
C GLY A 396 3.78 -19.84 -7.80
N LEU A 397 2.85 -18.92 -8.08
CA LEU A 397 2.08 -18.21 -7.04
C LEU A 397 0.65 -18.74 -6.86
N VAL A 398 -0.02 -19.06 -7.96
CA VAL A 398 -1.41 -19.49 -7.95
C VAL A 398 -1.58 -20.70 -8.85
N ARG A 399 -2.28 -21.72 -8.35
CA ARG A 399 -2.76 -22.86 -9.12
C ARG A 399 -4.28 -22.82 -9.15
N ILE A 400 -4.86 -22.96 -10.33
CA ILE A 400 -6.30 -23.04 -10.54
C ILE A 400 -6.58 -24.43 -11.11
N ASP A 401 -7.25 -25.28 -10.33
CA ASP A 401 -7.65 -26.61 -10.76
C ASP A 401 -9.10 -26.58 -11.23
N VAL A 402 -9.33 -26.85 -12.52
CA VAL A 402 -10.68 -26.93 -13.09
C VAL A 402 -11.21 -28.35 -12.90
N LEU A 403 -11.94 -28.55 -11.80
CA LEU A 403 -12.54 -29.85 -11.48
C LEU A 403 -13.86 -30.04 -12.24
N LYS A 404 -14.15 -31.27 -12.68
CA LYS A 404 -15.48 -31.64 -13.16
C LYS A 404 -16.48 -31.47 -12.01
N SER A 405 -17.52 -30.68 -12.23
CA SER A 405 -18.70 -30.61 -11.35
C SER A 405 -19.56 -31.84 -11.50
#